data_AF-A0A0S9P308-F1
#
_entry.id   AF-A0A0S9P308-F1
#
_cell.length_a   1.000
_cell.length_b   1.000
_cell.length_c   1.000
_cell.angle_alpha   90.00
_cell.angle_beta   90.00
_cell.angle_gamma   90.00
#
_symmetry.space_group_name_H-M   'P 1'
#
loop_
_entity.id
_entity.type
_entity.pdbx_description
1 polymer ?
#
loop_
_entity_poly.entity_id
_entity_poly.type
_entity_poly.pdbx_seq_one_letter_code
_entity_poly.pdbx_strand_id
1 'polypeptide(L)' 'MQAQPNEPPVDIRLTEAETIALAYHRAARGDAWAALVQVIADALADLDEAERQTAQQRRLISRGYIRDGAISPGAGR' A
#
# COMPACT_ATOMS: atom_id res chain seq x y z
N MET A 1 -25.70 -24.96 42.65
CA MET A 1 -25.06 -23.78 42.01
C MET A 1 -23.79 -24.29 41.33
N GLN A 2 -23.90 -24.82 40.11
CA GLN A 2 -22.74 -25.36 39.39
C GLN A 2 -22.02 -24.22 38.67
N ALA A 3 -20.71 -24.12 38.91
CA ALA A 3 -19.79 -23.26 38.17
C ALA A 3 -19.90 -23.58 36.67
N GLN A 4 -19.96 -22.55 35.83
CA GLN A 4 -19.81 -22.68 34.39
C GLN A 4 -18.32 -22.66 34.07
N PRO A 5 -17.69 -23.76 33.62
CA PRO A 5 -16.34 -23.72 33.12
C PRO A 5 -16.39 -23.63 31.59
N ASN A 6 -15.50 -22.81 31.03
CA ASN A 6 -15.18 -22.72 29.60
C ASN A 6 -16.00 -21.70 28.80
N GLU A 7 -15.88 -20.42 29.15
CA GLU A 7 -15.80 -19.42 28.08
C GLU A 7 -14.38 -19.56 27.47
N PRO A 8 -14.24 -19.93 26.18
CA PRO A 8 -12.92 -19.93 25.54
C PRO A 8 -12.37 -18.51 25.58
N PRO A 9 -11.05 -18.31 25.75
CA PRO A 9 -10.47 -16.98 25.67
C PRO A 9 -10.85 -16.41 24.30
N VAL A 10 -11.56 -15.28 24.32
CA VAL A 10 -11.84 -14.52 23.11
C VAL A 10 -10.46 -14.10 22.59
N ASP A 11 -9.95 -14.86 21.63
CA ASP A 11 -8.78 -14.51 20.85
C ASP A 11 -9.23 -13.30 20.02
N ILE A 12 -9.13 -12.10 20.61
CA ILE A 12 -9.43 -10.84 19.93
C ILE A 12 -8.38 -10.72 18.84
N ARG A 13 -8.66 -11.35 17.71
CA ARG A 13 -7.82 -11.24 16.53
C ARG A 13 -7.97 -9.82 16.06
N LEU A 14 -6.95 -9.02 16.36
CA LEU A 14 -6.81 -7.71 15.78
C LEU A 14 -6.95 -7.84 14.27
N THR A 15 -7.78 -7.01 13.69
CA THR A 15 -7.80 -6.83 12.25
C THR A 15 -6.40 -6.41 11.78
N GLU A 16 -6.14 -6.58 10.49
CA GLU A 16 -4.87 -6.15 9.90
C GLU A 16 -4.61 -4.67 10.15
N ALA A 17 -5.64 -3.82 10.01
CA ALA A 17 -5.57 -2.41 10.31
C ALA A 17 -5.20 -2.12 11.78
N GLU A 18 -5.81 -2.84 12.72
CA GLU A 18 -5.49 -2.69 14.15
C GLU A 18 -4.08 -3.19 14.49
N THR A 19 -3.60 -4.23 13.79
CA THR A 19 -2.22 -4.73 13.93
C THR A 19 -1.22 -3.68 13.46
N ILE A 20 -1.48 -3.06 12.31
CA ILE A 20 -0.66 -1.97 11.77
C ILE A 20 -0.69 -0.77 12.73
N ALA A 21 -1.88 -0.32 13.16
CA ALA A 21 -2.01 0.79 14.10
C ALA A 21 -1.25 0.54 15.42
N LEU A 22 -1.30 -0.69 15.94
CA LEU A 22 -0.56 -1.08 17.14
C LEU A 22 0.96 -1.04 16.93
N ALA A 23 1.45 -1.43 15.75
CA ALA A 23 2.87 -1.34 15.41
C ALA A 23 3.38 0.11 15.42
N TYR A 24 2.63 1.03 14.82
CA TYR A 24 2.96 2.46 14.85
C TYR A 24 2.86 3.04 16.27
N HIS A 25 1.83 2.66 17.02
CA HIS A 25 1.69 3.11 18.41
C HIS A 25 2.86 2.65 19.31
N ARG A 26 3.33 1.42 19.11
CA ARG A 26 4.54 0.90 19.79
C ARG A 26 5.80 1.64 19.34
N ALA A 27 5.95 1.92 18.05
CA ALA A 27 7.08 2.68 17.51
C ALA A 27 7.13 4.11 18.08
N ALA A 28 5.97 4.74 18.23
CA ALA A 28 5.82 6.07 18.82
C ALA A 28 5.88 6.07 20.37
N ARG A 29 6.21 4.93 21.01
CA ARG A 29 6.31 4.78 22.47
C ARG A 29 5.06 5.24 23.22
N GLY A 30 3.88 5.03 22.63
CA GLY A 30 2.60 5.41 23.23
C GLY A 30 2.09 6.79 22.83
N ASP A 31 2.82 7.56 22.04
CA ASP A 31 2.31 8.81 21.45
C ASP A 31 1.38 8.49 20.27
N ALA A 32 0.07 8.47 20.55
CA ALA A 32 -0.95 8.18 19.55
C ALA A 32 -1.01 9.23 18.43
N TRP A 33 -0.69 10.49 18.71
CA TRP A 33 -0.69 11.54 17.70
C TRP A 33 0.50 11.38 16.75
N ALA A 34 1.70 11.14 17.30
CA ALA A 34 2.88 10.86 16.48
C ALA A 34 2.70 9.60 15.62
N ALA A 35 2.13 8.53 16.19
CA ALA A 35 1.81 7.30 15.46
C ALA A 35 0.86 7.55 14.28
N LEU A 36 -0.19 8.36 14.50
CA LEU A 36 -1.15 8.71 13.44
C LEU A 36 -0.50 9.56 12.34
N VAL A 37 0.28 10.57 12.71
CA VAL A 37 1.00 11.40 11.73
C VAL A 37 1.95 10.54 10.90
N GLN A 38 2.65 9.60 11.54
CA GLN A 38 3.58 8.72 10.85
C GLN A 38 2.88 7.73 9.91
N VAL A 39 1.79 7.09 10.34
CA VAL A 39 1.05 6.14 9.46
C VAL A 39 0.46 6.85 8.24
N ILE A 40 0.01 8.10 8.39
CA ILE A 40 -0.50 8.92 7.28
C ILE A 40 0.65 9.33 6.36
N ALA A 41 1.80 9.72 6.90
CA ALA A 41 2.97 10.09 6.10
C ALA A 41 3.46 8.92 5.23
N ASP A 42 3.53 7.72 5.82
CA ASP A 42 3.95 6.51 5.11
C ASP A 42 2.91 6.12 4.03
N ALA A 43 1.61 6.21 4.34
CA ALA A 43 0.55 5.96 3.34
C ALA A 43 0.57 6.96 2.16
N LEU A 44 0.90 8.23 2.41
CA LEU A 44 1.06 9.24 1.36
C LEU A 44 2.33 9.00 0.52
N ALA A 45 3.41 8.53 1.14
CA ALA A 45 4.62 8.14 0.43
C ALA A 45 4.38 6.92 -0.48
N ASP A 46 3.63 5.92 0.01
CA ASP A 46 3.22 4.76 -0.76
C ASP A 46 2.35 5.16 -1.96
N LEU A 47 1.47 6.15 -1.79
CA LEU A 47 0.65 6.70 -2.87
C LEU A 47 1.52 7.39 -3.95
N ASP A 48 2.43 8.26 -3.54
CA ASP A 48 3.34 8.96 -4.47
C ASP A 48 4.26 7.97 -5.19
N GLU A 49 4.74 6.93 -4.51
CA GLU A 49 5.52 5.86 -5.14
C GLU A 49 4.69 5.07 -6.16
N ALA A 50 3.44 4.71 -5.83
CA ALA A 50 2.52 4.05 -6.76
C ALA A 50 2.19 4.94 -7.98
N GLU A 51 2.02 6.25 -7.79
CA GLU A 51 1.83 7.23 -8.86
C GLU A 51 3.07 7.33 -9.76
N ARG A 52 4.27 7.34 -9.17
CA ARG A 52 5.54 7.35 -9.91
C ARG A 52 5.73 6.08 -10.73
N GLN A 53 5.45 4.91 -10.16
CA GLN A 53 5.50 3.64 -10.88
C GLN A 53 4.53 3.64 -12.06
N THR A 54 3.31 4.15 -11.86
CA THR A 54 2.32 4.29 -12.94
C THR A 54 2.78 5.27 -14.03
N ALA A 55 3.38 6.41 -13.65
CA ALA A 55 3.92 7.38 -14.59
C ALA A 55 5.12 6.83 -15.38
N GLN A 56 5.99 6.05 -14.74
CA GLN A 56 7.09 5.35 -15.40
C GLN A 56 6.57 4.25 -16.35
N GLN A 57 5.56 3.48 -15.95
CA GLN A 57 4.95 2.46 -16.80
C GLN A 57 4.25 3.05 -18.02
N ARG A 58 3.53 4.17 -17.86
CA ARG A 58 2.95 4.92 -18.99
C ARG A 58 4.01 5.46 -19.95
N ARG A 59 5.17 5.92 -19.43
CA ARG A 59 6.32 6.34 -20.24
C ARG A 59 6.92 5.19 -21.05
N LEU A 60 7.01 3.98 -20.47
CA LEU A 60 7.48 2.79 -21.17
C LEU A 60 6.50 2.35 -22.27
N ILE A 61 5.20 2.41 -22.00
CA ILE A 61 4.16 2.11 -23.00
C ILE A 61 4.20 3.12 -24.17
N SER A 62 4.39 4.41 -23.89
CA SER A 62 4.51 5.46 -24.93
C SER A 62 5.76 5.27 -25.81
N ARG A 63 6.90 4.82 -25.26
CA ARG A 63 8.09 4.49 -26.05
C ARG A 63 7.95 3.18 -26.83
N GLY A 64 7.24 2.19 -26.29
CA GLY A 64 6.95 0.93 -26.98
C GLY A 64 6.08 1.13 -28.22
N TYR A 65 5.04 1.98 -28.12
CA TYR A 65 4.15 2.30 -29.24
C TYR A 65 4.86 3.03 -30.40
N ILE A 66 5.88 3.86 -30.11
CA ILE A 66 6.67 4.56 -31.14
C ILE A 66 7.57 3.59 -31.91
N ARG A 67 7.96 2.45 -31.33
CA ARG A 67 8.83 1.48 -32.01
C ARG A 67 8.06 0.58 -32.98
N ASP A 68 6.81 0.24 -32.67
CA ASP A 68 5.94 -0.52 -33.60
C ASP A 68 5.29 0.35 -34.69
N GLY A 69 5.19 1.68 -34.48
CA GLY A 69 4.70 2.63 -35.50
C GLY A 69 5.76 3.10 -36.50
N ALA A 70 7.03 2.76 -36.32
CA ALA A 70 8.15 3.23 -37.15
C ALA A 70 8.71 2.16 -38.12
N ILE A 71 7.89 1.19 -38.50
CA ILE A 71 8.14 0.24 -39.61
C ILE A 71 6.87 0.36 -40.50
N SER A 72 6.82 1.04 -41.64
CA SER A 72 7.81 1.24 -42.69
C SER A 72 7.69 2.61 -43.36
N PRO A 73 8.80 3.23 -43.79
CA PRO A 73 8.77 4.28 -44.79
C PRO A 73 8.36 3.69 -46.14
N GLY A 74 7.68 4.48 -46.96
CA GLY A 74 7.00 4.03 -48.17
C GLY A 74 7.84 3.18 -49.13
N ALA A 75 7.28 2.06 -49.53
CA ALA A 75 7.32 1.62 -50.93
C ALA A 75 5.97 2.04 -51.51
N GLY A 76 5.84 2.93 -52.48
CA GLY A 76 6.72 3.18 -53.60
C GLY A 76 5.97 2.78 -54.87
N ARG A 77 5.25 3.75 -55.45
CA ARG A 77 4.58 3.79 -56.77
C ARG A 77 3.59 2.69 -57.14
#